data_AF-X1EFD2-F1
#
_entry.id   AF-X1EFD2-F1
#
_cell.length_a   1.000
_cell.length_b   1.000
_cell.length_c   1.000
_cell.angle_alpha   90.00
_cell.angle_beta   90.00
_cell.angle_gamma   90.00
#
_symmetry.space_group_name_H-M   'P 1'
#
loop_
_entity.id
_entity.type
_entity.pdbx_description
1 polymer ?
#
loop_
_entity_poly.entity_id
_entity_poly.type
_entity_poly.pdbx_seq_one_letter_code
_entity_poly.pdbx_strand_id
1 'polypeptide(L)'
;LSKDEGIEIRILEYALLGIQAGLNPLKAIFSGRRLNKIADHLLQEGKTNPRAHLVLGLSKLFTPSMFGGSIEKSIDHFQESISLYKCEQQILSFNNWGYADAFVFLSEAYKKSGQRSEARKILEELMTLFPYYIYGKIKLLSL
;
A
#
# COMPACT_ATOMS: atom_id res chain seq x y z
N LEU A 1 -22.24 0.59 12.39
CA LEU A 1 -21.06 0.15 11.65
C LEU A 1 -20.22 -0.66 12.61
N SER A 2 -19.82 -1.87 12.22
CA SER A 2 -18.83 -2.62 12.99
C SER A 2 -17.51 -1.84 13.02
N LYS A 3 -16.62 -2.17 13.98
CA LYS A 3 -15.32 -1.51 14.09
C LYS A 3 -14.51 -1.63 12.78
N ASP A 4 -14.60 -2.79 12.12
CA ASP A 4 -13.88 -3.08 10.88
C ASP A 4 -14.42 -2.29 9.69
N GLU A 5 -15.75 -2.15 9.57
CA GLU A 5 -16.37 -1.31 8.53
C GLU A 5 -15.93 0.16 8.67
N GLY A 6 -15.81 0.66 9.90
CA GLY A 6 -15.32 2.01 10.16
C GLY A 6 -13.87 2.23 9.72
N ILE A 7 -13.01 1.22 9.88
CA ILE A 7 -11.61 1.26 9.46
C ILE A 7 -11.51 1.25 7.93
N GLU A 8 -12.26 0.38 7.24
CA GLU A 8 -12.26 0.31 5.76
C GLU A 8 -12.68 1.65 5.12
N ILE A 9 -13.70 2.31 5.68
CA ILE A 9 -14.12 3.63 5.19
C ILE A 9 -12.96 4.64 5.27
N ARG A 10 -12.21 4.64 6.38
CA ARG A 10 -11.04 5.53 6.54
C ARG A 10 -9.90 5.17 5.61
N ILE A 11 -9.66 3.89 5.34
CA ILE A 11 -8.66 3.42 4.39
C ILE A 11 -8.97 3.98 3.00
N LEU A 12 -10.23 3.84 2.55
CA LEU A 12 -10.67 4.34 1.24
C LEU A 12 -10.64 5.87 1.18
N GLU A 13 -11.04 6.55 2.24
CA GLU A 13 -10.95 8.01 2.36
C GLU A 13 -9.48 8.48 2.24
N TYR A 14 -8.56 7.81 2.94
CA TYR A 14 -7.14 8.11 2.91
C TYR A 14 -6.55 7.94 1.50
N ALA A 15 -6.86 6.82 0.84
CA ALA A 15 -6.43 6.56 -0.52
C ALA A 15 -6.95 7.63 -1.50
N LEU A 16 -8.24 7.98 -1.42
CA LEU A 16 -8.84 8.99 -2.28
C LEU A 16 -8.21 10.37 -2.09
N LEU A 17 -7.98 10.79 -0.84
CA LEU A 17 -7.31 12.06 -0.55
C LEU A 17 -5.86 12.07 -1.06
N GLY A 18 -5.15 10.94 -0.99
CA GLY A 18 -3.82 10.79 -1.57
C GLY A 18 -3.83 10.93 -3.10
N ILE A 19 -4.78 10.30 -3.79
CA ILE A 19 -4.97 10.43 -5.24
C ILE A 19 -5.27 11.89 -5.60
N GLN A 20 -6.19 12.54 -4.88
CA GLN A 20 -6.54 13.95 -5.11
C GLN A 20 -5.34 14.89 -4.92
N ALA A 21 -4.51 14.63 -3.90
CA ALA A 21 -3.29 15.38 -3.64
C ALA A 21 -2.28 15.23 -4.79
N GLY A 22 -2.12 14.02 -5.34
CA GLY A 22 -1.26 13.76 -6.50
C GLY A 22 -1.75 14.43 -7.79
N LEU A 23 -3.06 14.53 -7.99
CA LEU A 23 -3.67 15.18 -9.16
C LEU A 23 -3.67 16.71 -9.07
N ASN A 24 -3.74 17.27 -7.86
CA ASN A 24 -3.78 18.72 -7.65
C ASN A 24 -2.94 19.12 -6.42
N PRO A 25 -1.70 19.60 -6.64
CA PRO A 25 -0.79 20.00 -5.56
C PRO A 25 -1.36 21.07 -4.61
N LEU A 26 -2.24 21.97 -5.09
CA LEU A 26 -2.89 22.95 -4.22
C LEU A 26 -3.85 22.28 -3.24
N LYS A 27 -4.58 21.24 -3.67
CA LYS A 27 -5.42 20.43 -2.76
C LYS A 27 -4.59 19.62 -1.77
N ALA A 28 -3.38 19.20 -2.14
CA ALA A 28 -2.48 18.48 -1.23
C ALA A 28 -2.16 19.30 0.04
N ILE A 29 -1.92 20.61 -0.11
CA ILE A 29 -1.62 21.51 1.01
C ILE A 29 -2.79 21.58 2.00
N PHE A 30 -4.02 21.71 1.50
CA PHE A 30 -5.21 21.78 2.36
C PHE A 30 -5.60 20.43 2.97
N SER A 31 -5.36 19.32 2.26
CA SER A 31 -5.68 17.97 2.73
C SER A 31 -4.67 17.38 3.69
N GLY A 32 -3.45 17.94 3.80
CA GLY A 32 -2.36 17.38 4.61
C GLY A 32 -2.71 17.15 6.09
N ARG A 33 -3.37 18.12 6.75
CA ARG A 33 -3.80 17.95 8.15
C ARG A 33 -4.82 16.82 8.32
N ARG A 34 -5.76 16.68 7.37
CA ARG A 34 -6.77 15.62 7.39
C ARG A 34 -6.13 14.26 7.15
N LEU A 35 -5.23 14.17 6.17
CA LEU A 35 -4.45 12.97 5.87
C LEU A 35 -3.66 12.51 7.11
N ASN A 36 -2.97 13.41 7.81
CA ASN A 36 -2.22 13.04 9.01
C ASN A 36 -3.13 12.48 10.11
N LYS A 37 -4.27 13.11 10.38
CA LYS A 37 -5.24 12.59 11.37
C LYS A 37 -5.77 11.20 11.01
N ILE A 38 -6.05 10.95 9.73
CA ILE A 38 -6.49 9.63 9.29
C ILE A 38 -5.35 8.61 9.40
N ALA A 39 -4.13 8.98 9.03
CA ALA A 39 -2.95 8.12 9.15
C ALA A 39 -2.71 7.71 10.61
N ASP A 40 -2.78 8.65 11.56
CA ASP A 40 -2.64 8.36 12.99
C ASP A 40 -3.71 7.36 13.47
N HIS A 41 -4.95 7.53 13.03
CA HIS A 41 -6.02 6.59 13.32
C HIS A 41 -5.78 5.20 12.71
N LEU A 42 -5.28 5.13 11.48
CA LEU A 42 -4.96 3.85 10.83
C LEU A 42 -3.81 3.13 11.56
N LEU A 43 -2.81 3.86 12.03
CA LEU A 43 -1.70 3.30 12.81
C LEU A 43 -2.14 2.79 14.19
N GLN A 44 -3.16 3.40 14.80
CA GLN A 44 -3.66 3.03 16.12
C GLN A 44 -4.69 1.89 16.06
N GLU A 45 -5.70 2.05 15.20
CA GLU A 45 -6.87 1.16 15.17
C GLU A 45 -6.86 0.18 14.00
N GLY A 46 -6.21 0.54 12.89
CA GLY A 46 -6.12 -0.28 11.68
C GLY A 46 -4.86 -1.15 11.60
N LYS A 47 -4.06 -1.25 12.67
CA LYS A 47 -2.75 -1.92 12.67
C LYS A 47 -2.77 -3.41 12.29
N THR A 48 -3.91 -4.08 12.43
CA THR A 48 -4.07 -5.49 12.03
C THR A 48 -4.78 -5.63 10.68
N ASN A 49 -5.16 -4.51 10.06
CA ASN A 49 -5.80 -4.49 8.77
C ASN A 49 -4.73 -4.36 7.68
N PRO A 50 -4.58 -5.35 6.79
CA PRO A 50 -3.52 -5.33 5.77
C PRO A 50 -3.65 -4.13 4.82
N ARG A 51 -4.87 -3.65 4.57
CA ARG A 51 -5.14 -2.51 3.66
C ARG A 51 -4.76 -1.17 4.27
N ALA A 52 -4.79 -1.04 5.60
CA ALA A 52 -4.27 0.15 6.28
C ALA A 52 -2.77 0.31 5.99
N HIS A 53 -2.01 -0.79 6.10
CA HIS A 53 -0.60 -0.81 5.77
C HIS A 53 -0.36 -0.56 4.27
N LEU A 54 -1.18 -1.12 3.38
CA LEU A 54 -1.11 -0.85 1.94
C LEU A 54 -1.21 0.66 1.64
N VAL A 55 -2.24 1.36 2.15
CA VAL A 55 -2.45 2.78 1.82
C VAL A 55 -1.44 3.70 2.49
N LEU A 56 -0.95 3.35 3.69
CA LEU A 56 0.16 4.05 4.33
C LEU A 56 1.46 3.89 3.53
N GLY A 57 1.75 2.68 3.04
CA GLY A 57 2.89 2.41 2.16
C GLY A 57 2.82 3.22 0.86
N LEU A 58 1.64 3.27 0.22
CA LEU A 58 1.41 4.10 -0.97
C LEU A 58 1.70 5.58 -0.69
N SER A 59 1.20 6.12 0.43
CA SER A 59 1.48 7.49 0.83
C SER A 59 2.99 7.74 0.96
N LYS A 60 3.72 6.83 1.62
CA LYS A 60 5.17 6.94 1.78
C LYS A 60 5.93 6.83 0.47
N LEU A 61 5.47 6.00 -0.47
CA LEU A 61 6.12 5.76 -1.75
C LEU A 61 5.96 6.93 -2.75
N PHE A 62 4.80 7.58 -2.76
CA PHE A 62 4.45 8.59 -3.75
C PHE A 62 4.55 10.04 -3.26
N THR A 63 4.65 10.25 -1.96
CA THR A 63 4.92 11.59 -1.40
C THR A 63 6.40 11.93 -1.55
N PRO A 64 6.79 13.15 -1.98
CA PRO A 64 8.18 13.58 -1.95
C PRO A 64 8.75 13.56 -0.52
N SER A 65 10.05 13.32 -0.37
CA SER A 65 10.71 13.22 0.95
C SER A 65 10.52 14.47 1.81
N MET A 66 10.63 15.66 1.20
CA MET A 66 10.40 16.96 1.88
C MET A 66 8.98 17.14 2.43
N PHE A 67 8.01 16.35 1.95
CA PHE A 67 6.62 16.35 2.41
C PHE A 67 6.27 15.10 3.25
N GLY A 68 7.27 14.33 3.69
CA GLY A 68 7.09 13.20 4.62
C GLY A 68 7.00 11.83 3.97
N GLY A 69 7.32 11.72 2.68
CA GLY A 69 7.54 10.44 2.00
C GLY A 69 8.84 9.76 2.43
N SER A 70 8.91 8.44 2.26
CA SER A 70 10.08 7.63 2.60
C SER A 70 9.98 6.26 1.92
N ILE A 71 10.97 5.91 1.10
CA ILE A 71 11.01 4.61 0.41
C ILE A 71 11.21 3.48 1.44
N GLU A 72 12.04 3.68 2.46
CA GLU A 72 12.27 2.70 3.51
C GLU A 72 10.97 2.39 4.26
N LYS A 73 10.26 3.42 4.72
CA LYS A 73 8.97 3.21 5.42
C LYS A 73 7.89 2.62 4.51
N SER A 74 7.94 2.88 3.19
CA SER A 74 6.97 2.24 2.28
C SER A 74 7.24 0.74 2.16
N ILE A 75 8.50 0.32 2.10
CA ILE A 75 8.90 -1.10 2.14
C ILE A 75 8.35 -1.76 3.41
N ASP A 76 8.60 -1.17 4.58
CA ASP A 76 8.13 -1.71 5.88
C ASP A 76 6.60 -1.91 5.87
N HIS A 77 5.87 -0.90 5.40
CA HIS A 77 4.41 -0.96 5.31
C HIS A 77 3.92 -2.04 4.33
N PHE A 78 4.53 -2.18 3.15
CA PHE A 78 4.09 -3.22 2.21
C PHE A 78 4.44 -4.64 2.67
N GLN A 79 5.60 -4.83 3.32
CA GLN A 79 5.96 -6.10 3.93
C GLN A 79 4.95 -6.50 5.02
N GLU A 80 4.58 -5.56 5.89
CA GLU A 80 3.57 -5.80 6.93
C GLU A 80 2.19 -6.10 6.31
N SER A 81 1.80 -5.36 5.27
CA SER A 81 0.56 -5.60 4.52
C SER A 81 0.50 -7.05 3.99
N ILE A 82 1.56 -7.51 3.33
CA ILE A 82 1.66 -8.88 2.81
C ILE A 82 1.62 -9.92 3.94
N SER A 83 2.32 -9.67 5.04
CA SER A 83 2.30 -10.54 6.23
C SER A 83 0.89 -10.70 6.78
N LEU A 84 0.17 -9.59 6.98
CA LEU A 84 -1.19 -9.58 7.49
C LEU A 84 -2.16 -10.33 6.56
N TYR A 85 -2.06 -10.17 5.25
CA TYR A 85 -2.87 -10.94 4.30
C TYR A 85 -2.59 -12.45 4.34
N LYS A 86 -1.34 -12.87 4.59
CA LYS A 86 -1.02 -14.30 4.75
C LYS A 86 -1.62 -14.89 6.01
N CYS A 87 -1.76 -14.09 7.07
CA CYS A 87 -2.39 -14.50 8.32
C CYS A 87 -3.93 -14.50 8.25
N GLU A 88 -4.52 -13.67 7.38
CA GLU A 88 -5.96 -13.66 7.13
C GLU A 88 -6.34 -14.99 6.45
N GLN A 89 -6.99 -15.91 7.19
CA GLN A 89 -7.29 -17.31 6.78
C GLN A 89 -8.15 -17.45 5.50
N GLN A 90 -8.49 -16.36 4.83
CA GLN A 90 -9.41 -16.33 3.70
C GLN A 90 -8.79 -15.70 2.46
N ILE A 91 -7.62 -16.21 1.99
CA ILE A 91 -6.91 -15.78 0.76
C ILE A 91 -7.82 -15.64 -0.48
N LEU A 92 -9.00 -16.28 -0.49
CA LEU A 92 -9.95 -16.30 -1.61
C LEU A 92 -11.30 -15.61 -1.32
N SER A 93 -11.44 -14.80 -0.26
CA SER A 93 -12.65 -13.99 -0.05
C SER A 93 -12.64 -12.70 -0.89
N PHE A 94 -13.82 -12.17 -1.20
CA PHE A 94 -14.00 -10.84 -1.81
C PHE A 94 -13.33 -9.70 -1.02
N ASN A 95 -12.91 -9.94 0.23
CA ASN A 95 -12.31 -8.96 1.12
C ASN A 95 -10.79 -8.76 0.94
N ASN A 96 -10.12 -9.48 0.04
CA ASN A 96 -8.65 -9.39 -0.12
C ASN A 96 -8.18 -8.42 -1.21
N TRP A 97 -8.99 -7.41 -1.53
CA TRP A 97 -8.54 -6.36 -2.44
C TRP A 97 -7.25 -5.74 -1.89
N GLY A 98 -6.32 -5.39 -2.78
CA GLY A 98 -5.04 -4.82 -2.37
C GLY A 98 -3.93 -5.84 -2.06
N TYR A 99 -4.21 -7.15 -1.99
CA TYR A 99 -3.17 -8.14 -1.67
C TYR A 99 -2.13 -8.25 -2.78
N ALA A 100 -2.57 -8.53 -4.02
CA ALA A 100 -1.67 -8.55 -5.18
C ALA A 100 -0.98 -7.18 -5.41
N ASP A 101 -1.70 -6.09 -5.13
CA ASP A 101 -1.18 -4.74 -5.26
C ASP A 101 -0.01 -4.47 -4.29
N ALA A 102 -0.07 -4.99 -3.06
CA ALA A 102 1.00 -4.85 -2.07
C ALA A 102 2.35 -5.40 -2.58
N PHE A 103 2.34 -6.57 -3.25
CA PHE A 103 3.54 -7.12 -3.89
C PHE A 103 4.07 -6.21 -5.00
N VAL A 104 3.18 -5.70 -5.85
CA VAL A 104 3.60 -4.81 -6.94
C VAL A 104 4.22 -3.52 -6.40
N PHE A 105 3.58 -2.88 -5.43
CA PHE A 105 4.12 -1.64 -4.88
C PHE A 105 5.38 -1.86 -4.03
N LEU A 106 5.52 -3.00 -3.36
CA LEU A 106 6.78 -3.41 -2.74
C LEU A 106 7.89 -3.56 -3.78
N SER A 107 7.61 -4.19 -4.92
CA SER A 107 8.58 -4.30 -6.02
C SER A 107 9.03 -2.93 -6.54
N GLU A 108 8.11 -1.96 -6.63
CA GLU A 108 8.44 -0.59 -7.05
C GLU A 108 9.27 0.14 -5.99
N ALA A 109 8.98 -0.06 -4.70
CA ALA A 109 9.78 0.50 -3.61
C ALA A 109 11.21 -0.07 -3.60
N TYR A 110 11.36 -1.38 -3.83
CA TYR A 110 12.66 -2.02 -4.00
C TYR A 110 13.41 -1.47 -5.23
N LYS A 111 12.74 -1.32 -6.39
CA LYS A 111 13.36 -0.70 -7.58
C LYS A 111 13.85 0.72 -7.29
N LYS A 112 13.04 1.54 -6.62
CA LYS A 112 13.40 2.92 -6.28
C LYS A 112 14.55 3.02 -5.28
N SER A 113 14.75 1.99 -4.45
CA SER A 113 15.89 1.88 -3.52
C SER A 113 17.10 1.14 -4.12
N GLY A 114 17.09 0.79 -5.42
CA GLY A 114 18.18 0.09 -6.09
C GLY A 114 18.23 -1.43 -5.85
N GLN A 115 17.30 -1.97 -5.08
CA GLN A 115 17.21 -3.39 -4.69
C GLN A 115 16.50 -4.22 -5.78
N ARG A 116 17.05 -4.22 -7.00
CA ARG A 116 16.43 -4.89 -8.16
C ARG A 116 16.23 -6.41 -7.99
N SER A 117 17.13 -7.09 -7.29
CA SER A 117 17.00 -8.52 -6.99
C SER A 117 15.76 -8.80 -6.13
N GLU A 118 15.56 -8.02 -5.08
CA GLU A 118 14.39 -8.14 -4.19
C GLU A 118 13.09 -7.81 -4.93
N ALA A 119 13.12 -6.81 -5.82
CA ALA A 119 11.98 -6.49 -6.67
C ALA A 119 11.58 -7.65 -7.60
N ARG A 120 12.55 -8.39 -8.15
CA ARG A 120 12.29 -9.59 -8.96
C ARG A 120 11.69 -10.71 -8.10
N LYS A 121 12.34 -11.02 -6.98
CA LYS A 121 11.94 -12.08 -6.06
C LYS A 121 10.50 -11.90 -5.58
N ILE A 122 10.11 -10.67 -5.20
CA ILE A 122 8.76 -10.41 -4.70
C ILE A 122 7.70 -10.53 -5.81
N LEU A 123 8.04 -10.21 -7.06
CA LEU A 123 7.13 -10.40 -8.19
C LEU A 123 7.03 -11.86 -8.61
N GLU A 124 8.09 -12.64 -8.49
CA GLU A 124 8.05 -14.09 -8.70
C GLU A 124 7.17 -14.80 -7.65
N GLU A 125 7.27 -14.36 -6.38
CA GLU A 125 6.36 -14.79 -5.32
C GLU A 125 4.90 -14.42 -5.64
N LEU A 126 4.66 -13.19 -6.09
CA LEU A 126 3.33 -12.76 -6.56
C LEU A 126 2.80 -13.67 -7.68
N MET A 127 3.63 -14.06 -8.66
CA MET A 127 3.20 -14.94 -9.76
C MET A 127 2.92 -16.38 -9.30
N THR A 128 3.51 -16.81 -8.19
CA THR A 128 3.21 -18.10 -7.58
C THR A 128 1.82 -18.10 -6.92
N LEU A 129 1.44 -16.99 -6.27
CA LEU A 129 0.16 -16.85 -5.57
C LEU A 129 -0.99 -16.40 -6.48
N PHE A 130 -0.70 -15.51 -7.44
CA PHE A 130 -1.67 -14.86 -8.32
C PHE A 130 -1.22 -14.94 -9.80
N PRO A 131 -1.16 -16.13 -10.39
CA PRO A 131 -0.57 -16.36 -11.72
C PRO A 131 -1.26 -15.60 -12.87
N TYR A 132 -2.52 -15.18 -12.67
CA TYR A 132 -3.30 -14.43 -13.67
C TYR A 132 -3.35 -12.92 -13.42
N TYR A 133 -2.65 -12.40 -12.41
CA TYR A 133 -2.65 -10.98 -12.12
C TYR A 133 -1.75 -10.21 -13.11
N ILE A 134 -2.38 -9.71 -14.19
CA ILE A 134 -1.72 -9.15 -15.37
C ILE A 134 -0.75 -8.02 -15.03
N TYR A 135 -1.12 -7.14 -14.10
CA TYR A 135 -0.26 -6.01 -13.74
C TYR A 135 1.08 -6.47 -13.14
N GLY A 136 1.06 -7.49 -12.27
CA GLY A 136 2.26 -8.11 -11.73
C GLY A 136 3.15 -8.73 -12.82
N LYS A 137 2.53 -9.41 -13.79
CA LYS A 137 3.26 -9.99 -14.94
C LYS A 137 3.97 -8.92 -15.77
N ILE A 138 3.29 -7.81 -16.07
CA ILE A 138 3.88 -6.67 -16.80
C ILE A 138 5.07 -6.09 -16.03
N LYS A 139 4.94 -5.95 -14.70
CA LYS A 139 6.03 -5.45 -13.85
C LYS A 139 7.22 -6.39 -13.82
N LEU A 140 7.02 -7.70 -13.75
CA LEU A 140 8.11 -8.68 -13.76
C LEU A 140 8.89 -8.67 -15.08
N LEU A 141 8.18 -8.51 -16.20
CA LEU A 141 8.77 -8.44 -17.53
C LEU A 141 9.55 -7.13 -17.80
N SER A 142 9.30 -6.09 -17.01
CA SER A 142 9.91 -4.75 -17.18
C SER A 142 11.06 -4.45 -16.22
N LEU A 143 11.49 -5.44 -15.42
CA LEU A 143 12.55 -5.32 -14.41
C LEU A 143 13.97 -5.36 -14.97
#